data_AF-A0A2E9WQA7-F1
#
_entry.id   AF-A0A2E9WQA7-F1
#
_cell.length_a   1.000
_cell.length_b   1.000
_cell.length_c   1.000
_cell.angle_alpha   90.00
_cell.angle_beta   90.00
_cell.angle_gamma   90.00
#
_symmetry.space_group_name_H-M   'P 1'
#
loop_
_entity.id
_entity.type
_entity.pdbx_description
1 polymer ?
#
loop_
_entity_poly.entity_id
_entity_poly.type
_entity_poly.pdbx_seq_one_letter_code
_entity_poly.pdbx_strand_id
1 'polypeptide(L)'
;MKQYIIFTLLTTIFLFSFSFAYAQEDTEVSATTVTDAVKTKPVLTKERVDVKRIQIKNTRDNIKEKKVETRSLKKDKKSDTAEKQKEVKEKVKKERKSFLDRFRSKKDPVKIKVKDKAKVKDKASDIRAIKAEKKEDLEEKRKKLRSKGEGTKEKLAEKKEVRKKKLNEKAKKRVTAYIKRITKRLNAALDRISKLSKRVDSRIIKLEEKFADKDLDLSEAKVLLDITKSEVAKARDSISSIEGAVGGVLNTDNPKESFTKVRELIKSATDSVKSAHKALVEAIKAVKTEIGQVASDAVAPVQNN
;
A
#
# COMPACT_ATOMS: atom_id res chain seq x y z
N MET A 1 -5.32 6.58 -53.85
CA MET A 1 -4.66 5.84 -52.74
C MET A 1 -3.94 6.81 -51.80
N LYS A 2 -4.60 7.39 -50.79
CA LYS A 2 -3.96 8.13 -49.67
C LYS A 2 -5.01 8.63 -48.65
N GLN A 3 -5.70 7.73 -47.93
CA GLN A 3 -6.54 8.14 -46.76
C GLN A 3 -6.64 7.12 -45.61
N TYR A 4 -5.87 6.02 -45.59
CA TYR A 4 -6.03 4.96 -44.57
C TYR A 4 -4.92 4.83 -43.52
N ILE A 5 -4.12 5.87 -43.26
CA ILE A 5 -2.96 5.77 -42.34
C ILE A 5 -3.14 6.51 -41.00
N ILE A 6 -4.24 7.24 -40.77
CA ILE A 6 -4.39 8.06 -39.54
C ILE A 6 -5.19 7.36 -38.41
N PHE A 7 -5.77 6.18 -38.64
CA PHE A 7 -6.69 5.56 -37.66
C PHE A 7 -6.07 4.55 -36.68
N THR A 8 -4.76 4.29 -36.72
CA THR A 8 -4.12 3.23 -35.91
C THR A 8 -3.22 3.72 -34.77
N LEU A 9 -3.06 5.03 -34.55
CA LEU A 9 -2.05 5.59 -33.63
C LEU A 9 -2.56 6.10 -32.27
N LEU A 10 -3.83 5.88 -31.89
CA LEU A 10 -4.41 6.54 -30.70
C LEU A 10 -5.08 5.61 -29.68
N THR A 11 -4.58 4.37 -29.53
CA THR A 11 -5.08 3.38 -28.55
C THR A 11 -4.04 2.92 -27.51
N THR A 12 -2.81 3.46 -27.51
CA THR A 12 -1.68 2.89 -26.73
C THR A 12 -1.24 3.69 -25.50
N ILE A 13 -2.12 4.47 -24.86
CA ILE A 13 -1.77 5.17 -23.61
C ILE A 13 -2.86 5.04 -22.55
N PHE A 14 -3.04 3.85 -21.97
CA PHE A 14 -3.47 3.70 -20.57
C PHE A 14 -3.26 2.27 -20.02
N LEU A 15 -2.00 1.82 -19.91
CA LEU A 15 -1.65 0.58 -19.18
C LEU A 15 -0.77 0.93 -17.98
N PHE A 16 -1.36 1.52 -16.94
CA PHE A 16 -0.78 1.52 -15.60
C PHE A 16 -1.90 1.60 -14.56
N SER A 17 -2.56 0.47 -14.31
CA SER A 17 -3.44 0.28 -13.15
C SER A 17 -2.82 -0.77 -12.22
N PHE A 18 -2.58 -0.33 -10.98
CA PHE A 18 -2.11 -1.14 -9.87
C PHE A 18 -3.18 -2.20 -9.52
N SER A 19 -2.83 -3.49 -9.61
CA SER A 19 -3.61 -4.56 -8.97
C SER A 19 -3.13 -4.74 -7.53
N PHE A 20 -3.99 -4.42 -6.56
CA PHE A 20 -3.87 -4.89 -5.18
C PHE A 20 -4.97 -5.94 -4.99
N ALA A 21 -4.57 -7.18 -4.75
CA ALA A 21 -5.46 -8.30 -4.48
C ALA A 21 -6.05 -8.15 -3.07
N TYR A 22 -7.38 -8.29 -2.97
CA TYR A 22 -8.06 -8.63 -1.72
C TYR A 22 -8.12 -10.15 -1.62
N ALA A 23 -7.75 -10.68 -0.45
CA ALA A 23 -8.03 -12.05 -0.06
C ALA A 23 -9.46 -12.10 0.48
N GLN A 24 -10.23 -13.10 0.07
CA GLN A 24 -11.51 -13.45 0.64
C GLN A 24 -11.39 -14.89 1.13
N GLU A 25 -11.74 -15.09 2.40
CA GLU A 25 -11.68 -16.35 3.13
C GLU A 25 -12.63 -17.40 2.55
N ASP A 26 -12.19 -18.65 2.66
CA ASP A 26 -12.86 -19.87 2.27
C ASP A 26 -14.07 -20.18 3.15
N THR A 27 -15.19 -20.58 2.53
CA THR A 27 -16.06 -21.62 3.09
C THR A 27 -16.53 -22.55 1.96
N GLU A 28 -16.17 -23.83 2.11
CA GLU A 28 -16.65 -25.02 1.38
C GLU A 28 -18.18 -25.21 1.64
N VAL A 29 -19.03 -25.90 0.88
CA VAL A 29 -19.04 -27.20 0.16
C VAL A 29 -20.29 -27.11 -0.78
N SER A 30 -20.40 -27.66 -1.99
CA SER A 30 -20.58 -29.08 -2.31
C SER A 30 -20.80 -29.24 -3.83
N ALA A 31 -20.35 -30.37 -4.37
CA ALA A 31 -20.30 -30.73 -5.78
C ALA A 31 -21.66 -31.15 -6.36
N THR A 32 -21.90 -30.90 -7.66
CA THR A 32 -22.26 -31.96 -8.64
C THR A 32 -22.25 -31.49 -10.11
N THR A 33 -21.70 -32.37 -10.96
CA THR A 33 -21.96 -32.67 -12.40
C THR A 33 -21.72 -31.65 -13.53
N VAL A 34 -20.57 -31.88 -14.21
CA VAL A 34 -20.31 -32.08 -15.65
C VAL A 34 -21.46 -31.83 -16.66
N THR A 35 -21.19 -30.99 -17.68
CA THR A 35 -21.33 -31.34 -19.12
C THR A 35 -20.41 -30.48 -19.99
N ASP A 36 -19.79 -31.16 -20.97
CA ASP A 36 -18.77 -30.70 -21.92
C ASP A 36 -19.22 -29.63 -22.93
N ALA A 37 -18.28 -28.78 -23.36
CA ALA A 37 -18.22 -28.28 -24.74
C ALA A 37 -16.83 -27.73 -25.08
N VAL A 38 -16.14 -28.45 -25.97
CA VAL A 38 -14.88 -28.09 -26.61
C VAL A 38 -15.02 -26.82 -27.44
N LYS A 39 -14.08 -25.86 -27.29
CA LYS A 39 -13.81 -24.85 -28.32
C LYS A 39 -12.32 -24.52 -28.43
N THR A 40 -11.90 -24.55 -29.69
CA THR A 40 -10.57 -24.35 -30.28
C THR A 40 -9.83 -23.10 -29.82
N LYS A 41 -8.53 -23.27 -29.54
CA LYS A 41 -7.58 -22.20 -29.16
C LYS A 41 -7.14 -21.38 -30.38
N PRO A 42 -7.07 -20.04 -30.32
CA PRO A 42 -6.22 -19.27 -31.21
C PRO A 42 -4.78 -19.28 -30.69
N VAL A 43 -3.86 -19.60 -31.59
CA VAL A 43 -2.41 -19.61 -31.39
C VAL A 43 -1.93 -18.17 -31.15
N LEU A 44 -1.65 -17.84 -29.89
CA LEU A 44 -0.88 -16.67 -29.51
C LEU A 44 0.60 -17.07 -29.42
N THR A 45 1.42 -16.38 -30.21
CA THR A 45 2.88 -16.46 -30.27
C THR A 45 3.50 -16.46 -28.86
N LYS A 46 4.09 -17.60 -28.48
CA LYS A 46 4.68 -17.89 -27.15
C LYS A 46 5.81 -16.94 -26.75
N GLU A 47 6.48 -16.31 -27.71
CA GLU A 47 7.74 -15.61 -27.47
C GLU A 47 7.63 -14.31 -26.64
N ARG A 48 6.53 -13.54 -26.75
CA ARG A 48 6.37 -12.27 -26.01
C ARG A 48 5.74 -12.41 -24.62
N VAL A 49 5.04 -13.52 -24.36
CA VAL A 49 4.43 -13.79 -23.05
C VAL A 49 5.46 -14.30 -22.05
N ASP A 50 6.43 -15.08 -22.53
CA ASP A 50 7.48 -15.64 -21.69
C ASP A 50 8.45 -14.58 -21.17
N VAL A 51 8.85 -13.60 -22.00
CA VAL A 51 9.77 -12.52 -21.57
C VAL A 51 9.20 -11.66 -20.44
N LYS A 52 7.90 -11.30 -20.49
CA LYS A 52 7.24 -10.54 -19.41
C LYS A 52 7.03 -11.38 -18.15
N ARG A 53 6.75 -12.68 -18.29
CA ARG A 53 6.58 -13.60 -17.16
C ARG A 53 7.92 -13.89 -16.46
N ILE A 54 9.02 -13.94 -17.20
CA ILE A 54 10.39 -14.11 -16.69
C ILE A 54 10.85 -12.86 -15.91
N GLN A 55 10.62 -11.65 -16.43
CA GLN A 55 10.99 -10.40 -15.73
C GLN A 55 10.21 -10.16 -14.43
N ILE A 56 8.93 -10.57 -14.37
CA ILE A 56 8.09 -10.46 -13.16
C ILE A 56 8.44 -11.54 -12.12
N LYS A 57 8.82 -12.76 -12.55
CA LYS A 57 9.35 -13.79 -11.63
C LYS A 57 10.68 -13.36 -11.02
N ASN A 58 11.63 -12.91 -11.85
CA ASN A 58 12.95 -12.48 -11.37
C ASN A 58 12.88 -11.31 -10.38
N THR A 59 11.95 -10.35 -10.56
CA THR A 59 11.77 -9.25 -9.60
C THR A 59 11.09 -9.70 -8.30
N ARG A 60 10.16 -10.66 -8.35
CA ARG A 60 9.48 -11.20 -7.16
C ARG A 60 10.37 -12.13 -6.34
N ASP A 61 11.22 -12.89 -7.01
CA ASP A 61 12.19 -13.79 -6.40
C ASP A 61 13.33 -12.98 -5.76
N ASN A 62 13.85 -11.94 -6.43
CA ASN A 62 14.79 -10.98 -5.83
C ASN A 62 14.22 -10.26 -4.57
N ILE A 63 12.93 -9.92 -4.55
CA ILE A 63 12.30 -9.29 -3.37
C ILE A 63 12.11 -10.31 -2.24
N LYS A 64 11.78 -11.56 -2.55
CA LYS A 64 11.71 -12.64 -1.56
C LYS A 64 13.08 -12.94 -0.98
N GLU A 65 14.11 -13.03 -1.81
CA GLU A 65 15.50 -13.30 -1.42
C GLU A 65 16.03 -12.19 -0.51
N LYS A 66 15.84 -10.91 -0.86
CA LYS A 66 16.22 -9.77 0.00
C LYS A 66 15.45 -9.72 1.33
N LYS A 67 14.19 -10.21 1.35
CA LYS A 67 13.37 -10.29 2.57
C LYS A 67 13.75 -11.49 3.46
N VAL A 68 14.27 -12.56 2.85
CA VAL A 68 14.85 -13.71 3.55
C VAL A 68 16.23 -13.34 4.09
N GLU A 69 17.09 -12.69 3.31
CA GLU A 69 18.41 -12.17 3.77
C GLU A 69 18.26 -11.18 4.92
N THR A 70 17.32 -10.24 4.84
CA THR A 70 17.09 -9.29 5.95
C THR A 70 16.50 -9.97 7.19
N ARG A 71 15.81 -11.11 7.04
CA ARG A 71 15.32 -11.92 8.17
C ARG A 71 16.41 -12.80 8.76
N SER A 72 17.29 -13.40 7.94
CA SER A 72 18.45 -14.16 8.42
C SER A 72 19.44 -13.22 9.11
N LEU A 73 19.84 -12.11 8.49
CA LEU A 73 20.71 -11.10 9.12
C LEU A 73 20.17 -10.56 10.46
N LYS A 74 18.85 -10.48 10.61
CA LYS A 74 18.21 -10.05 11.87
C LYS A 74 18.12 -11.18 12.90
N LYS A 75 18.05 -12.44 12.46
CA LYS A 75 18.11 -13.64 13.31
C LYS A 75 19.55 -13.87 13.80
N ASP A 76 20.52 -13.74 12.91
CA ASP A 76 21.96 -13.90 13.18
C ASP A 76 22.47 -12.81 14.12
N LYS A 77 22.08 -11.54 13.91
CA LYS A 77 22.40 -10.48 14.88
C LYS A 77 21.75 -10.71 16.25
N LYS A 78 20.56 -11.36 16.30
CA LYS A 78 19.88 -11.67 17.57
C LYS A 78 20.53 -12.86 18.28
N SER A 79 21.02 -13.86 17.56
CA SER A 79 21.82 -14.96 18.13
C SER A 79 23.17 -14.47 18.61
N ASP A 80 23.89 -13.66 17.84
CA ASP A 80 25.19 -13.10 18.24
C ASP A 80 25.07 -12.22 19.49
N THR A 81 23.99 -11.44 19.59
CA THR A 81 23.73 -10.62 20.78
C THR A 81 23.36 -11.50 21.97
N ALA A 82 22.60 -12.58 21.78
CA ALA A 82 22.26 -13.51 22.85
C ALA A 82 23.47 -14.33 23.33
N GLU A 83 24.38 -14.67 22.42
CA GLU A 83 25.61 -15.40 22.71
C GLU A 83 26.62 -14.52 23.45
N LYS A 84 26.82 -13.27 23.00
CA LYS A 84 27.59 -12.27 23.75
C LYS A 84 27.02 -12.01 25.14
N GLN A 85 25.68 -11.98 25.29
CA GLN A 85 25.05 -11.85 26.61
C GLN A 85 25.29 -13.07 27.51
N LYS A 86 25.32 -14.29 26.95
CA LYS A 86 25.67 -15.50 27.71
C LYS A 86 27.13 -15.52 28.11
N GLU A 87 28.03 -15.14 27.22
CA GLU A 87 29.48 -15.06 27.49
C GLU A 87 29.80 -14.01 28.56
N VAL A 88 29.18 -12.84 28.49
CA VAL A 88 29.31 -11.79 29.53
C VAL A 88 28.75 -12.30 30.87
N LYS A 89 27.61 -12.98 30.89
CA LYS A 89 27.05 -13.57 32.13
C LYS A 89 27.97 -14.63 32.73
N GLU A 90 28.57 -15.48 31.89
CA GLU A 90 29.56 -16.49 32.30
C GLU A 90 30.80 -15.82 32.93
N LYS A 91 31.37 -14.81 32.26
CA LYS A 91 32.53 -14.05 32.75
C LYS A 91 32.24 -13.39 34.09
N VAL A 92 31.12 -12.70 34.22
CA VAL A 92 30.68 -12.07 35.48
C VAL A 92 30.47 -13.12 36.59
N LYS A 93 29.93 -14.30 36.26
CA LYS A 93 29.74 -15.39 37.23
C LYS A 93 31.07 -15.97 37.72
N LYS A 94 32.06 -16.12 36.82
CA LYS A 94 33.42 -16.58 37.16
C LYS A 94 34.19 -15.54 37.98
N GLU A 95 34.11 -14.25 37.63
CA GLU A 95 34.68 -13.17 38.44
C GLU A 95 34.05 -13.09 39.83
N ARG A 96 32.72 -13.20 39.92
CA ARG A 96 32.03 -13.16 41.22
C ARG A 96 32.39 -14.35 42.10
N LYS A 97 32.55 -15.55 41.53
CA LYS A 97 33.06 -16.72 42.24
C LYS A 97 34.50 -16.52 42.72
N SER A 98 35.42 -16.09 41.84
CA SER A 98 36.82 -15.87 42.22
C SER A 98 37.00 -14.74 43.23
N PHE A 99 36.12 -13.74 43.21
CA PHE A 99 36.07 -12.69 44.23
C PHE A 99 35.56 -13.23 45.57
N LEU A 100 34.50 -14.05 45.55
CA LEU A 100 33.93 -14.65 46.76
C LEU A 100 34.90 -15.65 47.41
N ASP A 101 35.62 -16.43 46.61
CA ASP A 101 36.66 -17.36 47.10
C ASP A 101 37.84 -16.60 47.70
N ARG A 102 38.28 -15.48 47.09
CA ARG A 102 39.27 -14.58 47.68
C ARG A 102 38.81 -13.94 49.00
N PHE A 103 37.50 -13.71 49.16
CA PHE A 103 36.93 -13.21 50.40
C PHE A 103 36.80 -14.30 51.47
N ARG A 104 36.50 -15.54 51.07
CA ARG A 104 36.41 -16.70 51.97
C ARG A 104 37.79 -17.15 52.43
N SER A 105 38.80 -17.15 51.56
CA SER A 105 40.20 -17.49 51.89
C SER A 105 40.87 -16.42 52.75
N LYS A 106 40.35 -15.19 52.77
CA LYS A 106 40.75 -14.13 53.72
C LYS A 106 39.96 -14.16 55.03
N LYS A 107 39.03 -15.10 55.18
CA LYS A 107 38.17 -15.27 56.36
C LYS A 107 38.61 -16.46 57.22
N ASP A 108 39.91 -16.74 57.27
CA ASP A 108 40.50 -17.44 58.41
C ASP A 108 40.23 -16.61 59.68
N PRO A 109 39.99 -17.25 60.84
CA PRO A 109 39.59 -16.54 62.04
C PRO A 109 40.78 -15.74 62.54
N VAL A 110 40.83 -14.47 62.17
CA VAL A 110 41.58 -13.48 62.94
C VAL A 110 40.87 -13.37 64.29
N LYS A 111 41.22 -14.26 65.23
CA LYS A 111 41.05 -14.01 66.66
C LYS A 111 41.95 -12.83 67.00
N ILE A 112 41.50 -11.62 66.67
CA ILE A 112 42.07 -10.39 67.20
C ILE A 112 41.79 -10.44 68.70
N LYS A 113 42.83 -10.70 69.51
CA LYS A 113 42.78 -10.43 70.94
C LYS A 113 42.38 -8.96 71.09
N VAL A 114 41.18 -8.73 71.58
CA VAL A 114 40.62 -7.41 71.88
C VAL A 114 41.45 -6.81 73.02
N LYS A 115 42.56 -6.14 72.70
CA LYS A 115 43.25 -5.26 73.66
C LYS A 115 43.05 -3.78 73.38
N ASP A 116 42.62 -3.38 72.18
CA ASP A 116 42.43 -1.95 71.85
C ASP A 116 41.00 -1.66 71.36
N LYS A 117 40.01 -1.67 72.27
CA LYS A 117 38.62 -1.24 71.95
C LYS A 117 38.55 0.21 71.42
N ALA A 118 39.53 1.05 71.76
CA ALA A 118 39.67 2.43 71.26
C ALA A 118 39.98 2.48 69.75
N LYS A 119 41.03 1.78 69.29
CA LYS A 119 41.42 1.75 67.87
C LYS A 119 40.36 1.15 66.93
N VAL A 120 39.51 0.26 67.44
CA VAL A 120 38.39 -0.31 66.68
C VAL A 120 37.22 0.69 66.59
N LYS A 121 36.97 1.50 67.63
CA LYS A 121 36.01 2.60 67.58
C LYS A 121 36.44 3.68 66.59
N ASP A 122 37.72 4.04 66.57
CA ASP A 122 38.27 5.05 65.66
C ASP A 122 38.19 4.60 64.19
N LYS A 123 38.58 3.35 63.91
CA LYS A 123 38.40 2.77 62.56
C LYS A 123 36.91 2.66 62.17
N ALA A 124 36.01 2.44 63.13
CA ALA A 124 34.57 2.39 62.85
C ALA A 124 33.98 3.78 62.59
N SER A 125 34.48 4.85 63.24
CA SER A 125 34.11 6.23 62.91
C SER A 125 34.62 6.63 61.54
N ASP A 126 35.86 6.26 61.19
CA ASP A 126 36.44 6.56 59.87
C ASP A 126 35.67 5.86 58.73
N ILE A 127 35.31 4.58 58.93
CA ILE A 127 34.49 3.84 57.97
C ILE A 127 33.08 4.45 57.84
N ARG A 128 32.50 4.98 58.93
CA ARG A 128 31.21 5.67 58.90
C ARG A 128 31.31 7.01 58.16
N ALA A 129 32.38 7.78 58.37
CA ALA A 129 32.64 9.02 57.65
C ALA A 129 32.81 8.78 56.15
N ILE A 130 33.66 7.81 55.76
CA ILE A 130 33.86 7.41 54.35
C ILE A 130 32.55 6.92 53.71
N LYS A 131 31.69 6.22 54.47
CA LYS A 131 30.39 5.75 53.99
C LYS A 131 29.38 6.88 53.84
N ALA A 132 29.41 7.89 54.70
CA ALA A 132 28.57 9.07 54.62
C ALA A 132 28.96 9.93 53.40
N GLU A 133 30.24 10.23 53.23
CA GLU A 133 30.78 10.97 52.08
C GLU A 133 30.45 10.28 50.75
N LYS A 134 30.69 8.96 50.65
CA LYS A 134 30.30 8.19 49.45
C LYS A 134 28.79 8.17 49.21
N LYS A 135 27.97 8.27 50.26
CA LYS A 135 26.51 8.32 50.11
C LYS A 135 26.08 9.68 49.55
N GLU A 136 26.69 10.76 50.03
CA GLU A 136 26.48 12.12 49.51
C GLU A 136 26.93 12.24 48.06
N ASP A 137 28.12 11.74 47.70
CA ASP A 137 28.60 11.69 46.31
C ASP A 137 27.66 10.91 45.39
N LEU A 138 27.16 9.76 45.86
CA LEU A 138 26.20 8.95 45.11
C LEU A 138 24.85 9.65 44.96
N GLU A 139 24.41 10.40 45.96
CA GLU A 139 23.16 11.14 45.96
C GLU A 139 23.25 12.37 45.04
N GLU A 140 24.38 13.09 45.05
CA GLU A 140 24.66 14.17 44.12
C GLU A 140 24.76 13.66 42.67
N LYS A 141 25.45 12.53 42.46
CA LYS A 141 25.53 11.89 41.14
C LYS A 141 24.16 11.42 40.66
N ARG A 142 23.30 10.88 41.54
CA ARG A 142 21.91 10.53 41.21
C ARG A 142 21.08 11.75 40.86
N LYS A 143 21.24 12.86 41.58
CA LYS A 143 20.55 14.14 41.30
C LYS A 143 20.97 14.70 39.94
N LYS A 144 22.27 14.70 39.63
CA LYS A 144 22.81 15.09 38.31
C LYS A 144 22.34 14.19 37.17
N LEU A 145 22.22 12.88 37.40
CA LEU A 145 21.69 11.94 36.40
C LEU A 145 20.18 12.09 36.19
N ARG A 146 19.41 12.35 37.26
CA ARG A 146 17.97 12.65 37.17
C ARG A 146 17.71 13.94 36.40
N SER A 147 18.40 15.04 36.73
CA SER A 147 18.23 16.31 36.02
C SER A 147 18.65 16.22 34.55
N LYS A 148 19.75 15.50 34.23
CA LYS A 148 20.12 15.18 32.84
C LYS A 148 19.05 14.30 32.15
N GLY A 149 18.47 13.35 32.87
CA GLY A 149 17.38 12.49 32.38
C GLY A 149 16.09 13.27 32.08
N GLU A 150 15.75 14.23 32.92
CA GLU A 150 14.58 15.11 32.75
C GLU A 150 14.78 16.06 31.56
N GLY A 151 15.92 16.77 31.51
CA GLY A 151 16.23 17.68 30.40
C GLY A 151 16.39 16.96 29.06
N THR A 152 16.79 15.68 29.04
CA THR A 152 16.80 14.88 27.80
C THR A 152 15.42 14.40 27.40
N LYS A 153 14.53 14.04 28.34
CA LYS A 153 13.13 13.69 28.07
C LYS A 153 12.35 14.87 27.49
N GLU A 154 12.52 16.06 28.05
CA GLU A 154 11.85 17.28 27.61
C GLU A 154 12.27 17.67 26.19
N LYS A 155 13.59 17.70 25.92
CA LYS A 155 14.13 17.90 24.56
C LYS A 155 13.68 16.83 23.57
N LEU A 156 13.46 15.59 24.02
CA LEU A 156 12.93 14.53 23.17
C LEU A 156 11.44 14.75 22.84
N ALA A 157 10.65 15.19 23.81
CA ALA A 157 9.22 15.48 23.64
C ALA A 157 9.04 16.65 22.67
N GLU A 158 9.79 17.73 22.84
CA GLU A 158 9.78 18.88 21.93
C GLU A 158 10.17 18.46 20.50
N LYS A 159 11.27 17.70 20.34
CA LYS A 159 11.68 17.17 19.03
C LYS A 159 10.62 16.25 18.41
N LYS A 160 9.89 15.47 19.21
CA LYS A 160 8.80 14.61 18.72
C LYS A 160 7.65 15.45 18.20
N GLU A 161 7.22 16.48 18.93
CA GLU A 161 6.12 17.36 18.51
C GLU A 161 6.47 18.14 17.23
N VAL A 162 7.67 18.72 17.16
CA VAL A 162 8.15 19.40 15.95
C VAL A 162 8.20 18.43 14.75
N ARG A 163 8.67 17.19 14.96
CA ARG A 163 8.65 16.16 13.91
C ARG A 163 7.24 15.79 13.51
N LYS A 164 6.32 15.62 14.46
CA LYS A 164 4.91 15.26 14.21
C LYS A 164 4.23 16.32 13.35
N LYS A 165 4.39 17.61 13.69
CA LYS A 165 3.89 18.75 12.90
C LYS A 165 4.45 18.73 11.47
N LYS A 166 5.78 18.64 11.32
CA LYS A 166 6.43 18.56 9.99
C LYS A 166 5.96 17.36 9.16
N LEU A 167 5.75 16.21 9.79
CA LEU A 167 5.25 15.01 9.11
C LEU A 167 3.79 15.16 8.69
N ASN A 168 2.96 15.77 9.53
CA ASN A 168 1.55 16.04 9.23
C ASN A 168 1.40 17.01 8.06
N GLU A 169 2.16 18.11 8.03
CA GLU A 169 2.17 19.03 6.89
C GLU A 169 2.61 18.35 5.59
N LYS A 170 3.70 17.57 5.64
CA LYS A 170 4.15 16.78 4.48
C LYS A 170 3.11 15.74 4.05
N ALA A 171 2.37 15.16 4.98
CA ALA A 171 1.28 14.25 4.67
C ALA A 171 0.13 14.98 3.96
N LYS A 172 -0.34 16.12 4.50
CA LYS A 172 -1.36 16.97 3.89
C LYS A 172 -0.97 17.36 2.46
N LYS A 173 0.23 17.90 2.25
CA LYS A 173 0.74 18.27 0.90
C LYS A 173 0.73 17.07 -0.07
N ARG A 174 1.20 15.90 0.36
CA ARG A 174 1.23 14.69 -0.49
C ARG A 174 -0.16 14.21 -0.86
N VAL A 175 -1.08 14.21 0.11
CA VAL A 175 -2.46 13.79 -0.09
C VAL A 175 -3.18 14.75 -1.04
N THR A 176 -3.10 16.06 -0.83
CA THR A 176 -3.70 17.06 -1.72
C THR A 176 -3.15 16.95 -3.14
N ALA A 177 -1.83 16.82 -3.29
CA ALA A 177 -1.20 16.65 -4.61
C ALA A 177 -1.61 15.33 -5.28
N TYR A 178 -1.85 14.27 -4.52
CA TYR A 178 -2.37 13.03 -5.05
C TYR A 178 -3.83 13.19 -5.52
N ILE A 179 -4.69 13.76 -4.69
CA ILE A 179 -6.12 13.97 -5.00
C ILE A 179 -6.28 14.84 -6.25
N LYS A 180 -5.58 15.98 -6.31
CA LYS A 180 -5.60 16.87 -7.48
C LYS A 180 -5.18 16.17 -8.78
N ARG A 181 -4.19 15.27 -8.70
CA ARG A 181 -3.73 14.52 -9.88
C ARG A 181 -4.74 13.47 -10.32
N ILE A 182 -5.39 12.77 -9.38
CA ILE A 182 -6.35 11.72 -9.72
C ILE A 182 -7.66 12.31 -10.23
N THR A 183 -8.21 13.35 -9.59
CA THR A 183 -9.44 14.02 -10.05
C THR A 183 -9.27 14.60 -11.45
N LYS A 184 -8.12 15.27 -11.72
CA LYS A 184 -7.78 15.75 -13.07
C LYS A 184 -7.78 14.63 -14.11
N ARG A 185 -7.23 13.46 -13.78
CA ARG A 185 -7.18 12.31 -14.69
C ARG A 185 -8.57 11.71 -14.93
N LEU A 186 -9.37 11.58 -13.88
CA LEU A 186 -10.73 11.05 -13.96
C LEU A 186 -11.63 11.98 -14.79
N ASN A 187 -11.61 13.29 -14.53
CA ASN A 187 -12.35 14.28 -15.32
C ASN A 187 -11.94 14.24 -16.80
N ALA A 188 -10.64 14.19 -17.10
CA ALA A 188 -10.17 14.07 -18.48
C ALA A 188 -10.64 12.77 -19.16
N ALA A 189 -10.79 11.66 -18.42
CA ALA A 189 -11.34 10.43 -18.95
C ALA A 189 -12.86 10.56 -19.22
N LEU A 190 -13.61 11.14 -18.28
CA LEU A 190 -15.04 11.39 -18.43
C LEU A 190 -15.36 12.31 -19.61
N ASP A 191 -14.53 13.32 -19.87
CA ASP A 191 -14.68 14.20 -21.03
C ASP A 191 -14.48 13.43 -22.35
N ARG A 192 -13.50 12.53 -22.40
CA ARG A 192 -13.26 11.68 -23.58
C ARG A 192 -14.42 10.72 -23.80
N ILE A 193 -14.88 10.05 -22.74
CA ILE A 193 -16.04 9.13 -22.81
C ILE A 193 -17.29 9.90 -23.27
N SER A 194 -17.55 11.08 -22.70
CA SER A 194 -18.70 11.91 -23.08
C SER A 194 -18.64 12.34 -24.55
N LYS A 195 -17.47 12.77 -25.04
CA LYS A 195 -17.26 13.12 -26.46
C LYS A 195 -17.46 11.92 -27.38
N LEU A 196 -16.96 10.74 -26.99
CA LEU A 196 -17.14 9.52 -27.77
C LEU A 196 -18.60 9.06 -27.77
N SER A 197 -19.28 9.09 -26.63
CA SER A 197 -20.72 8.79 -26.53
C SER A 197 -21.53 9.63 -27.52
N LYS A 198 -21.34 10.96 -27.52
CA LYS A 198 -22.02 11.85 -28.48
C LYS A 198 -21.73 11.50 -29.94
N ARG A 199 -20.52 11.05 -30.25
CA ARG A 199 -20.16 10.60 -31.61
C ARG A 199 -20.85 9.29 -31.98
N VAL A 200 -21.03 8.38 -31.02
CA VAL A 200 -21.77 7.14 -31.24
C VAL A 200 -23.26 7.44 -31.40
N ASP A 201 -23.85 8.25 -30.51
CA ASP A 201 -25.25 8.72 -30.63
C ASP A 201 -25.50 9.31 -32.03
N SER A 202 -24.65 10.24 -32.47
CA SER A 202 -24.78 10.85 -33.81
C SER A 202 -24.63 9.84 -34.96
N ARG A 203 -23.83 8.78 -34.78
CA ARG A 203 -23.70 7.72 -35.78
C ARG A 203 -24.91 6.83 -35.82
N ILE A 204 -25.49 6.48 -34.67
CA ILE A 204 -26.73 5.71 -34.58
C ILE A 204 -27.82 6.43 -35.38
N ILE A 205 -28.06 7.72 -35.12
CA ILE A 205 -29.06 8.52 -35.86
C ILE A 205 -28.85 8.43 -37.38
N LYS A 206 -27.61 8.67 -37.84
CA LYS A 206 -27.28 8.61 -39.27
C LYS A 206 -27.44 7.22 -39.89
N LEU A 207 -27.26 6.16 -39.10
CA LEU A 207 -27.43 4.78 -39.56
C LEU A 207 -28.90 4.43 -39.66
N GLU A 208 -29.71 4.82 -38.67
CA GLU A 208 -31.17 4.65 -38.70
C GLU A 208 -31.77 5.37 -39.91
N GLU A 209 -31.35 6.60 -40.19
CA GLU A 209 -31.77 7.33 -41.39
C GLU A 209 -31.32 6.63 -42.68
N LYS A 210 -30.06 6.19 -42.75
CA LYS A 210 -29.49 5.58 -43.96
C LYS A 210 -30.10 4.20 -44.28
N PHE A 211 -30.52 3.46 -43.26
CA PHE A 211 -31.02 2.10 -43.38
C PHE A 211 -32.50 2.01 -42.97
N ALA A 212 -33.26 3.11 -43.11
CA ALA A 212 -34.68 3.15 -42.76
C ALA A 212 -35.52 2.08 -43.47
N ASP A 213 -35.14 1.72 -44.70
CA ASP A 213 -35.80 0.67 -45.50
C ASP A 213 -35.26 -0.75 -45.23
N LYS A 214 -34.43 -0.91 -44.19
CA LYS A 214 -33.86 -2.21 -43.78
C LYS A 214 -34.17 -2.47 -42.31
N ASP A 215 -34.23 -3.74 -41.95
CA ASP A 215 -34.39 -4.18 -40.55
C ASP A 215 -33.08 -3.99 -39.75
N LEU A 216 -32.69 -2.74 -39.52
CA LEU A 216 -31.57 -2.38 -38.66
C LEU A 216 -32.07 -2.08 -37.23
N ASP A 217 -31.75 -2.93 -36.26
CA ASP A 217 -32.07 -2.69 -34.85
C ASP A 217 -30.84 -2.17 -34.07
N LEU A 218 -30.90 -0.92 -33.61
CA LEU A 218 -29.84 -0.33 -32.76
C LEU A 218 -30.29 -0.12 -31.30
N SER A 219 -31.35 -0.80 -30.87
CA SER A 219 -31.93 -0.66 -29.52
C SER A 219 -30.93 -1.03 -28.43
N GLU A 220 -30.18 -2.14 -28.58
CA GLU A 220 -29.15 -2.53 -27.61
C GLU A 220 -28.06 -1.46 -27.47
N ALA A 221 -27.62 -0.90 -28.60
CA ALA A 221 -26.61 0.16 -28.61
C ALA A 221 -27.10 1.42 -27.88
N LYS A 222 -28.37 1.80 -28.05
CA LYS A 222 -28.99 2.93 -27.34
C LYS A 222 -29.03 2.70 -25.83
N VAL A 223 -29.45 1.50 -25.39
CA VAL A 223 -29.46 1.13 -23.97
C VAL A 223 -28.05 1.20 -23.36
N LEU A 224 -27.04 0.69 -24.07
CA LEU A 224 -25.65 0.75 -23.62
C LEU A 224 -25.09 2.18 -23.55
N LEU A 225 -25.56 3.10 -24.41
CA LEU A 225 -25.22 4.52 -24.30
C LEU A 225 -25.89 5.18 -23.10
N ASP A 226 -27.11 4.79 -22.74
CA ASP A 226 -27.75 5.31 -21.54
C ASP A 226 -27.08 4.79 -20.26
N ILE A 227 -26.64 3.54 -20.24
CA ILE A 227 -25.77 3.01 -19.17
C ILE A 227 -24.46 3.81 -19.10
N THR A 228 -23.85 4.12 -20.25
CA THR A 228 -22.65 4.96 -20.32
C THR A 228 -22.89 6.34 -19.68
N LYS A 229 -24.01 7.00 -20.01
CA LYS A 229 -24.39 8.32 -19.46
C LYS A 229 -24.61 8.25 -17.94
N SER A 230 -25.29 7.19 -17.47
CA SER A 230 -25.54 6.96 -16.04
C SER A 230 -24.25 6.78 -15.26
N GLU A 231 -23.33 5.93 -15.73
CA GLU A 231 -22.04 5.70 -15.06
C GLU A 231 -21.13 6.94 -15.11
N VAL A 232 -21.21 7.74 -16.19
CA VAL A 232 -20.54 9.04 -16.24
C VAL A 232 -21.08 9.99 -15.15
N ALA A 233 -22.39 10.02 -14.92
CA ALA A 233 -22.98 10.83 -13.85
C ALA A 233 -22.51 10.38 -12.46
N LYS A 234 -22.61 9.08 -12.15
CA LYS A 234 -22.12 8.51 -10.88
C LYS A 234 -20.64 8.81 -10.62
N ALA A 235 -19.81 8.74 -11.67
CA ALA A 235 -18.41 9.09 -11.58
C ALA A 235 -18.19 10.58 -11.25
N ARG A 236 -18.97 11.49 -11.85
CA ARG A 236 -18.91 12.93 -11.54
C ARG A 236 -19.33 13.22 -10.10
N ASP A 237 -20.38 12.58 -9.62
CA ASP A 237 -20.86 12.74 -8.24
C ASP A 237 -19.82 12.25 -7.23
N SER A 238 -19.17 11.11 -7.53
CA SER A 238 -18.06 10.59 -6.73
C SER A 238 -16.87 11.56 -6.73
N ILE A 239 -16.53 12.17 -7.86
CA ILE A 239 -15.46 13.18 -7.95
C ILE A 239 -15.79 14.43 -7.14
N SER A 240 -17.02 14.93 -7.21
CA SER A 240 -17.49 16.06 -6.39
C SER A 240 -17.39 15.73 -4.89
N SER A 241 -17.77 14.51 -4.51
CA SER A 241 -17.64 14.03 -3.13
C SER A 241 -16.19 13.95 -2.66
N ILE A 242 -15.25 13.56 -3.55
CA ILE A 242 -13.80 13.59 -3.26
C ILE A 242 -13.36 15.02 -2.95
N GLU A 243 -13.75 15.98 -3.79
CA GLU A 243 -13.39 17.39 -3.65
C GLU A 243 -13.90 17.99 -2.32
N GLY A 244 -15.15 17.70 -1.96
CA GLY A 244 -15.71 18.08 -0.65
C GLY A 244 -14.97 17.44 0.54
N ALA A 245 -14.57 16.17 0.41
CA ALA A 245 -13.85 15.46 1.46
C ALA A 245 -12.41 15.97 1.67
N VAL A 246 -11.78 16.62 0.67
CA VAL A 246 -10.41 17.16 0.80
C VAL A 246 -10.33 18.23 1.89
N GLY A 247 -11.36 19.09 2.02
CA GLY A 247 -11.42 20.11 3.06
C GLY A 247 -11.33 19.50 4.46
N GLY A 248 -12.03 18.38 4.68
CA GLY A 248 -11.97 17.63 5.93
C GLY A 248 -10.58 17.08 6.24
N VAL A 249 -9.89 16.50 5.26
CA VAL A 249 -8.53 15.93 5.44
C VAL A 249 -7.52 16.99 5.87
N LEU A 250 -7.63 18.20 5.32
CA LEU A 250 -6.72 19.31 5.62
C LEU A 250 -6.85 19.83 7.05
N ASN A 251 -7.99 19.63 7.70
CA ASN A 251 -8.28 20.14 9.04
C ASN A 251 -8.00 19.11 10.16
N THR A 252 -7.62 17.88 9.82
CA THR A 252 -7.36 16.83 10.83
C THR A 252 -5.90 16.77 11.30
N ASP A 253 -5.73 16.39 12.57
CA ASP A 253 -4.41 16.07 13.17
C ASP A 253 -3.90 14.67 12.80
N ASN A 254 -4.79 13.82 12.27
CA ASN A 254 -4.48 12.50 11.76
C ASN A 254 -4.86 12.35 10.27
N PRO A 255 -4.09 12.97 9.35
CA PRO A 255 -4.41 12.96 7.92
C PRO A 255 -4.37 11.57 7.28
N LYS A 256 -3.82 10.54 7.95
CA LYS A 256 -3.81 9.16 7.45
C LYS A 256 -5.18 8.51 7.51
N GLU A 257 -5.89 8.66 8.62
CA GLU A 257 -7.23 8.09 8.81
C GLU A 257 -8.25 8.81 7.93
N SER A 258 -8.21 10.14 7.89
CA SER A 258 -9.10 10.93 7.02
C SER A 258 -8.96 10.58 5.53
N PHE A 259 -7.78 10.09 5.13
CA PHE A 259 -7.50 9.71 3.75
C PHE A 259 -8.08 8.33 3.35
N THR A 260 -8.45 7.46 4.29
CA THR A 260 -9.06 6.16 3.94
C THR A 260 -10.40 6.33 3.24
N LYS A 261 -11.26 7.20 3.77
CA LYS A 261 -12.54 7.58 3.16
C LYS A 261 -12.36 8.18 1.76
N VAL A 262 -11.38 9.08 1.61
CA VAL A 262 -11.06 9.66 0.29
C VAL A 262 -10.61 8.59 -0.70
N ARG A 263 -9.84 7.60 -0.24
CA ARG A 263 -9.40 6.48 -1.09
C ARG A 263 -10.56 5.62 -1.57
N GLU A 264 -11.56 5.38 -0.73
CA GLU A 264 -12.77 4.65 -1.09
C GLU A 264 -13.58 5.41 -2.14
N LEU A 265 -13.75 6.72 -1.97
CA LEU A 265 -14.40 7.58 -2.97
C LEU A 265 -13.64 7.57 -4.31
N ILE A 266 -12.31 7.64 -4.27
CA ILE A 266 -11.47 7.52 -5.48
C ILE A 266 -11.68 6.17 -6.16
N LYS A 267 -11.79 5.07 -5.40
CA LYS A 267 -12.04 3.74 -5.94
C LYS A 267 -13.41 3.70 -6.62
N SER A 268 -14.46 4.18 -5.95
CA SER A 268 -15.81 4.28 -6.52
C SER A 268 -15.82 5.06 -7.84
N ALA A 269 -15.24 6.27 -7.84
CA ALA A 269 -15.13 7.09 -9.05
C ALA A 269 -14.37 6.37 -10.18
N THR A 270 -13.30 5.65 -9.84
CA THR A 270 -12.50 4.89 -10.82
C THR A 270 -13.30 3.74 -11.42
N ASP A 271 -14.08 3.03 -10.61
CA ASP A 271 -14.85 1.88 -11.07
C ASP A 271 -16.03 2.33 -11.95
N SER A 272 -16.72 3.42 -11.62
CA SER A 272 -17.73 4.02 -12.52
C SER A 272 -17.14 4.51 -13.85
N VAL A 273 -15.93 5.10 -13.86
CA VAL A 273 -15.25 5.47 -15.12
C VAL A 273 -14.97 4.22 -15.98
N LYS A 274 -14.55 3.11 -15.38
CA LYS A 274 -14.32 1.85 -16.10
C LYS A 274 -15.63 1.28 -16.64
N SER A 275 -16.70 1.28 -15.84
CA SER A 275 -18.02 0.81 -16.25
C SER A 275 -18.57 1.63 -17.41
N ALA A 276 -18.48 2.96 -17.34
CA ALA A 276 -18.84 3.85 -18.44
C ALA A 276 -18.06 3.54 -19.72
N HIS A 277 -16.74 3.37 -19.61
CA HIS A 277 -15.91 3.02 -20.76
C HIS A 277 -16.28 1.64 -21.35
N LYS A 278 -16.55 0.64 -20.49
CA LYS A 278 -16.94 -0.70 -20.91
C LYS A 278 -18.27 -0.66 -21.67
N ALA A 279 -19.29 -0.02 -21.11
CA ALA A 279 -20.59 0.14 -21.74
C ALA A 279 -20.49 0.84 -23.11
N LEU A 280 -19.66 1.89 -23.21
CA LEU A 280 -19.42 2.58 -24.47
C LEU A 280 -18.76 1.67 -25.52
N VAL A 281 -17.79 0.84 -25.11
CA VAL A 281 -17.15 -0.13 -26.02
C VAL A 281 -18.15 -1.19 -26.47
N GLU A 282 -19.02 -1.65 -25.58
CA GLU A 282 -20.09 -2.60 -25.90
C GLU A 282 -21.11 -1.96 -26.86
N ALA A 283 -21.51 -0.70 -26.66
CA ALA A 283 -22.37 0.03 -27.58
C ALA A 283 -21.76 0.10 -29.00
N ILE A 284 -20.46 0.42 -29.08
CA ILE A 284 -19.74 0.46 -30.37
C ILE A 284 -19.71 -0.93 -31.04
N LYS A 285 -19.57 -2.00 -30.25
CA LYS A 285 -19.60 -3.37 -30.79
C LYS A 285 -20.99 -3.73 -31.31
N ALA A 286 -22.05 -3.46 -30.54
CA ALA A 286 -23.43 -3.70 -30.96
C ALA A 286 -23.72 -3.01 -32.30
N VAL A 287 -23.43 -1.71 -32.41
CA VAL A 287 -23.56 -0.96 -33.69
C VAL A 287 -22.80 -1.63 -34.82
N LYS A 288 -21.56 -2.11 -34.57
CA LYS A 288 -20.74 -2.74 -35.61
C LYS A 288 -21.31 -4.09 -36.05
N THR A 289 -21.82 -4.90 -35.13
CA THR A 289 -22.41 -6.21 -35.42
C THR A 289 -23.61 -6.04 -36.34
N GLU A 290 -24.53 -5.15 -35.98
CA GLU A 290 -25.77 -4.90 -36.73
C GLU A 290 -25.51 -4.38 -38.14
N ILE A 291 -24.59 -3.42 -38.30
CA ILE A 291 -24.18 -2.96 -39.64
C ILE A 291 -23.56 -4.10 -40.46
N GLY A 292 -22.80 -4.99 -39.82
CA GLY A 292 -22.20 -6.15 -40.47
C GLY A 292 -23.25 -7.11 -41.00
N GLN A 293 -24.30 -7.37 -40.21
CA GLN A 293 -25.42 -8.24 -40.56
C GLN A 293 -26.24 -7.64 -41.72
N VAL A 294 -26.63 -6.37 -41.62
CA VAL A 294 -27.38 -5.68 -42.68
C VAL A 294 -26.57 -5.61 -44.00
N ALA A 295 -25.25 -5.55 -43.92
CA ALA A 295 -24.38 -5.60 -45.10
C ALA A 295 -24.26 -7.00 -45.70
N SER A 296 -24.23 -8.07 -44.90
CA SER A 296 -24.23 -9.44 -45.43
C SER A 296 -25.55 -9.80 -46.10
N ASP A 297 -26.66 -9.38 -45.50
CA ASP A 297 -28.00 -9.71 -45.98
C ASP A 297 -28.33 -8.99 -47.30
N ALA A 298 -27.71 -7.83 -47.54
CA ALA A 298 -27.80 -7.12 -48.81
C ALA A 298 -26.98 -7.74 -49.96
N VAL A 299 -26.06 -8.66 -49.67
CA VAL A 299 -25.16 -9.29 -50.66
C VAL A 299 -25.54 -10.74 -50.94
N ALA A 300 -26.42 -11.35 -50.14
CA ALA A 300 -26.95 -12.67 -50.41
C ALA A 300 -27.74 -12.66 -51.75
N PRO A 301 -27.34 -13.47 -52.75
CA PRO A 301 -28.02 -13.47 -54.04
C PRO A 301 -29.43 -14.00 -53.83
N VAL A 302 -30.40 -13.30 -54.42
CA VAL A 302 -31.74 -13.83 -54.71
C VAL A 302 -31.54 -15.17 -55.40
N GLN A 303 -31.71 -16.26 -54.65
CA GLN A 303 -31.77 -17.59 -55.22
C GLN A 303 -33.07 -17.64 -56.02
N ASN A 304 -32.90 -17.72 -57.35
CA ASN A 304 -33.97 -17.90 -58.32
C ASN A 304 -34.99 -18.94 -57.85
N ASN A 305 -36.26 -18.55 -57.88
CA ASN A 305 -37.39 -19.43 -58.16
C ASN A 305 -38.34 -18.69 -59.09
#